data_AF-A0A5U1F7G1-F1
#
_entry.id   AF-A0A5U1F7G1-F1
#
_cell.length_a   1.000
_cell.length_b   1.000
_cell.length_c   1.000
_cell.angle_alpha   90.00
_cell.angle_beta   90.00
_cell.angle_gamma   90.00
#
_symmetry.space_group_name_H-M   'P 1'
#
loop_
_entity.id
_entity.type
_entity.pdbx_description
1 polymer ?
#
loop_
_entity_poly.entity_id
_entity_poly.type
_entity_poly.pdbx_seq_one_letter_code
_entity_poly.pdbx_strand_id
1 'polypeptide(L)'
;MSEYERDSLHRQIMRTQGQLATYSGYDDDGLLSWQRSLAPGSAPVLPGQRPARQGCVTSRDYYWNNHGEVGTIDDGLRGSVVYSYDRSGYLTGRSGQMYDHDRYYYDKAGNLLDNEGQGPVMSNRLPGCGRDRYGYNEWGELTTRRDQQLEWNAQGQLTRVISGNTETHYGYDALGRRTRKATYGRHTGHTARSRTDFVWEGFRLLQENVQQQGWRTYLYDAEQPYTPVASVTGKGESRQVWYYHTDVTGTPQEVTAADGTLVWAGYIRGFGENAADISNSGAYFHQPLRLPGQYFDDETGLHYNLFRYYAPECGRFVSQDPIGLRGGLNLYQYAPNPIRWIDPLGLYNGEDIRTPGEYTVYYQHQLPTGDYTKSDDYHFKNANEGLYNAMNQDPQLRASLERRYPGIYEHVSPGARNGYSSEPPRGTTWHHANQPGSLELVDFEHHRKYSKIYHPDGTGGRNKWGGGSGCR
;
A
#
# COMPACT_ATOMS: atom_id res chain seq x y z
N MET A 1 8.41 16.38 15.24
CA MET A 1 8.17 16.90 13.88
C MET A 1 8.85 15.91 12.95
N SER A 2 8.22 15.56 11.83
CA SER A 2 8.84 14.70 10.81
C SER A 2 9.20 15.58 9.63
N GLU A 3 10.47 15.55 9.26
CA GLU A 3 11.07 16.25 8.13
C GLU A 3 11.41 15.23 7.07
N TYR A 4 11.35 15.64 5.80
CA TYR A 4 11.52 14.78 4.65
C TYR A 4 12.60 15.35 3.75
N GLU A 5 13.48 14.48 3.25
CA GLU A 5 14.33 14.77 2.10
C GLU A 5 13.93 13.87 0.94
N ARG A 6 14.00 14.41 -0.27
CA ARG A 6 13.59 13.75 -1.51
C ARG A 6 14.67 13.86 -2.56
N ASP A 7 14.74 12.86 -3.43
CA ASP A 7 15.59 12.94 -4.63
C ASP A 7 14.94 13.77 -5.75
N SER A 8 15.62 13.86 -6.90
CA SER A 8 15.14 14.61 -8.06
C SER A 8 13.87 14.03 -8.71
N LEU A 9 13.51 12.78 -8.40
CA LEU A 9 12.27 12.13 -8.82
C LEU A 9 11.19 12.25 -7.74
N HIS A 10 11.38 13.16 -6.78
CA HIS A 10 10.50 13.40 -5.63
C HIS A 10 10.28 12.18 -4.73
N ARG A 11 11.13 11.16 -4.77
CA ARG A 11 11.03 9.99 -3.90
C ARG A 11 11.67 10.27 -2.56
N GLN A 12 11.04 9.83 -1.46
CA GLN A 12 11.57 10.03 -0.11
C GLN A 12 12.89 9.26 0.09
N ILE A 13 13.98 9.98 0.36
CA ILE A 13 15.29 9.39 0.68
C ILE A 13 15.63 9.45 2.17
N MET A 14 14.99 10.36 2.93
CA MET A 14 15.11 10.44 4.38
C MET A 14 13.81 10.95 5.01
N ARG A 15 13.47 10.42 6.19
CA ARG A 15 12.40 10.93 7.05
C ARG A 15 12.80 10.94 8.52
N THR A 16 12.67 12.05 9.23
CA THR A 16 12.92 12.11 10.69
C THR A 16 11.72 11.60 11.50
N GLN A 17 12.02 10.84 12.56
CA GLN A 17 11.06 10.07 13.35
C GLN A 17 11.49 10.03 14.83
N GLY A 18 11.40 11.18 15.50
CA GLY A 18 11.91 11.34 16.87
C GLY A 18 13.44 11.43 16.87
N GLN A 19 14.11 10.64 17.71
CA GLN A 19 15.57 10.52 17.72
C GLN A 19 16.12 9.59 16.62
N LEU A 20 15.28 9.09 15.72
CA LEU A 20 15.69 8.31 14.56
C LEU A 20 15.43 9.07 13.26
N ALA A 21 16.13 8.68 12.21
CA ALA A 21 15.78 8.98 10.83
C ALA A 21 15.75 7.69 10.02
N THR A 22 14.73 7.54 9.17
CA THR A 22 14.61 6.45 8.21
C THR A 22 15.17 6.90 6.86
N TYR A 23 16.23 6.25 6.42
CA TYR A 23 16.83 6.43 5.11
C TYR A 23 16.32 5.37 4.16
N SER A 24 16.08 5.76 2.91
CA SER A 24 15.56 4.88 1.87
C SER A 24 16.41 5.00 0.62
N GLY A 25 16.53 3.90 -0.12
CA GLY A 25 17.15 3.90 -1.44
C GLY A 25 16.38 3.02 -2.41
N TYR A 26 16.53 3.35 -3.69
CA TYR A 26 15.77 2.79 -4.80
C TYR A 26 16.70 2.08 -5.77
N ASP A 27 16.20 1.07 -6.47
CA ASP A 27 16.93 0.42 -7.56
C ASP A 27 16.81 1.21 -8.88
N ASP A 28 17.46 0.70 -9.93
CA ASP A 28 17.49 1.31 -11.27
C ASP A 28 16.10 1.36 -11.93
N ASP A 29 15.16 0.53 -11.46
CA ASP A 29 13.75 0.52 -11.89
C ASP A 29 12.87 1.45 -11.03
N GLY A 30 13.49 2.17 -10.10
CA GLY A 30 12.87 3.11 -9.19
C GLY A 30 12.00 2.48 -8.10
N LEU A 31 12.13 1.17 -7.87
CA LEU A 31 11.45 0.46 -6.80
C LEU A 31 12.25 0.60 -5.49
N LEU A 32 11.55 0.68 -4.36
CA LEU A 32 12.18 0.79 -3.06
C LEU A 32 13.05 -0.46 -2.81
N SER A 33 14.37 -0.28 -2.73
CA SER A 33 15.34 -1.38 -2.60
C SER A 33 15.76 -1.61 -1.16
N TRP A 34 15.81 -0.57 -0.33
CA TRP A 34 16.15 -0.71 1.08
C TRP A 34 15.65 0.43 1.95
N GLN A 35 15.45 0.13 3.23
CA GLN A 35 15.15 1.10 4.29
C GLN A 35 15.99 0.82 5.53
N ARG A 36 16.43 1.87 6.22
CA ARG A 36 17.20 1.79 7.48
C ARG A 36 16.79 2.90 8.44
N SER A 37 16.43 2.55 9.67
CA SER A 37 16.14 3.51 10.74
C SER A 37 17.26 3.52 11.77
N LEU A 38 17.93 4.66 11.94
CA LEU A 38 19.09 4.84 12.82
C LEU A 38 19.13 6.27 13.37
N ALA A 39 20.00 6.52 14.36
CA ALA A 39 20.19 7.87 14.89
C ALA A 39 20.69 8.83 13.78
N PRO A 40 20.21 10.08 13.70
CA PRO A 40 20.57 11.02 12.63
C PRO A 40 22.07 11.25 12.47
N GLY A 41 22.85 11.26 13.55
CA GLY A 41 24.31 11.42 13.51
C GLY A 41 25.08 10.20 12.97
N SER A 42 24.40 9.09 12.71
CA SER A 42 24.95 7.86 12.14
C SER A 42 24.66 7.72 10.64
N ALA A 43 24.16 8.79 10.00
CA ALA A 43 23.81 8.85 8.58
C ALA A 43 25.01 8.60 7.65
N PRO A 44 24.77 8.13 6.41
CA PRO A 44 25.80 8.05 5.39
C PRO A 44 26.28 9.47 5.00
N VAL A 45 27.59 9.60 4.72
CA VAL A 45 28.22 10.87 4.32
C VAL A 45 27.80 11.29 2.91
N LEU A 46 27.27 10.36 2.10
CA LEU A 46 26.86 10.59 0.71
C LEU A 46 25.40 10.14 0.46
N PRO A 47 24.60 10.93 -0.30
CA PRO A 47 23.27 10.53 -0.73
C PRO A 47 23.29 9.19 -1.49
N GLY A 48 22.33 8.31 -1.18
CA GLY A 48 22.15 7.02 -1.88
C GLY A 48 23.05 5.87 -1.41
N GLN A 49 24.05 6.12 -0.55
CA GLN A 49 24.85 5.03 0.01
C GLN A 49 24.07 4.25 1.06
N ARG A 50 23.91 2.93 0.86
CA ARG A 50 23.21 2.02 1.79
C ARG A 50 23.98 1.91 3.12
N PRO A 51 23.39 2.29 4.27
CA PRO A 51 24.03 2.11 5.57
C PRO A 51 24.17 0.64 5.97
N ALA A 52 25.19 0.34 6.77
CA ALA A 52 25.34 -0.98 7.39
C ALA A 52 24.16 -1.28 8.33
N ARG A 53 23.79 -2.56 8.46
CA ARG A 53 22.68 -2.97 9.36
C ARG A 53 23.03 -2.79 10.85
N GLN A 54 24.32 -2.85 11.21
CA GLN A 54 24.75 -2.71 12.58
C GLN A 54 24.37 -1.34 13.14
N GLY A 55 23.67 -1.32 14.28
CA GLY A 55 23.21 -0.09 14.92
C GLY A 55 21.88 0.47 14.39
N CYS A 56 21.28 -0.16 13.38
CA CYS A 56 19.92 0.18 12.95
C CYS A 56 18.89 -0.38 13.95
N VAL A 57 17.86 0.42 14.25
CA VAL A 57 16.67 -0.01 14.99
C VAL A 57 15.78 -0.86 14.10
N THR A 58 15.62 -0.47 12.83
CA THR A 58 14.95 -1.27 11.81
C THR A 58 15.79 -1.29 10.53
N SER A 59 15.77 -2.41 9.82
CA SER A 59 16.45 -2.54 8.54
C SER A 59 15.72 -3.53 7.64
N ARG A 60 15.55 -3.16 6.37
CA ARG A 60 14.86 -3.99 5.39
C ARG A 60 15.47 -3.83 4.00
N ASP A 61 15.78 -4.93 3.34
CA ASP A 61 16.17 -4.96 1.93
C ASP A 61 15.11 -5.69 1.11
N TYR A 62 14.75 -5.11 -0.02
CA TYR A 62 13.75 -5.61 -0.95
C TYR A 62 14.44 -6.08 -2.23
N TYR A 63 14.14 -7.29 -2.64
CA TYR A 63 14.64 -7.87 -3.89
C TYR A 63 13.45 -8.12 -4.81
N TRP A 64 13.37 -7.33 -5.87
CA TRP A 64 12.29 -7.39 -6.85
C TRP A 64 12.62 -8.38 -7.96
N ASN A 65 11.59 -9.06 -8.48
CA ASN A 65 11.70 -9.86 -9.68
C ASN A 65 11.48 -8.99 -10.94
N ASN A 66 11.74 -9.54 -12.13
CA ASN A 66 11.58 -8.81 -13.39
C ASN A 66 10.12 -8.45 -13.73
N HIS A 67 9.14 -8.94 -12.95
CA HIS A 67 7.72 -8.58 -13.06
C HIS A 67 7.33 -7.45 -12.07
N GLY A 68 8.29 -6.93 -11.30
CA GLY A 68 8.10 -5.88 -10.30
C GLY A 68 7.41 -6.38 -9.03
N GLU A 69 7.47 -7.68 -8.75
CA GLU A 69 6.96 -8.26 -7.50
C GLU A 69 8.12 -8.46 -6.51
N VAL A 70 7.83 -8.37 -5.22
CA VAL A 70 8.85 -8.58 -4.18
C VAL A 70 9.16 -10.07 -4.07
N GLY A 71 10.32 -10.51 -4.55
CA GLY A 71 10.76 -11.90 -4.39
C GLY A 71 11.26 -12.20 -2.98
N THR A 72 11.99 -11.27 -2.37
CA THR A 72 12.53 -11.44 -1.01
C THR A 72 12.50 -10.13 -0.23
N ILE A 73 12.17 -10.23 1.06
CA ILE A 73 12.38 -9.18 2.05
C ILE A 73 13.37 -9.71 3.08
N ASP A 74 14.58 -9.15 3.12
CA ASP A 74 15.55 -9.44 4.17
C ASP A 74 15.41 -8.40 5.29
N ASP A 75 14.83 -8.81 6.42
CA ASP A 75 14.46 -7.95 7.53
C ASP A 75 15.35 -8.17 8.77
N GLY A 76 15.76 -7.07 9.42
CA GLY A 76 16.65 -7.12 10.58
C GLY A 76 16.02 -7.71 11.86
N LEU A 77 14.70 -7.72 11.98
CA LEU A 77 13.98 -8.26 13.15
C LEU A 77 13.39 -9.65 12.87
N ARG A 78 12.91 -9.88 11.65
CA ARG A 78 12.19 -11.12 11.25
C ARG A 78 13.06 -12.11 10.47
N GLY A 79 14.25 -11.70 10.06
CA GLY A 79 15.05 -12.44 9.10
C GLY A 79 14.50 -12.34 7.68
N SER A 80 15.00 -13.20 6.81
CA SER A 80 14.62 -13.21 5.39
C SER A 80 13.29 -13.93 5.16
N VAL A 81 12.40 -13.30 4.39
CA VAL A 81 11.14 -13.85 3.93
C VAL A 81 11.12 -13.87 2.41
N VAL A 82 10.87 -15.03 1.82
CA VAL A 82 10.81 -15.24 0.37
C VAL A 82 9.36 -15.43 -0.06
N TYR A 83 8.99 -14.80 -1.17
CA TYR A 83 7.67 -14.88 -1.77
C TYR A 83 7.75 -15.52 -3.15
N SER A 84 6.73 -16.30 -3.51
CA SER A 84 6.58 -16.88 -4.84
C SER A 84 5.24 -16.53 -5.43
N TYR A 85 5.20 -16.40 -6.76
CA TYR A 85 4.03 -15.99 -7.51
C TYR A 85 3.77 -16.92 -8.69
N ASP A 86 2.52 -17.03 -9.11
CA ASP A 86 2.18 -17.61 -10.40
C ASP A 86 2.37 -16.59 -11.55
N ARG A 87 2.12 -17.03 -12.79
CA ARG A 87 2.27 -16.16 -13.98
C ARG A 87 1.25 -15.00 -14.05
N SER A 88 0.20 -15.05 -13.25
CA SER A 88 -0.82 -14.01 -13.16
C SER A 88 -0.55 -13.04 -12.00
N GLY A 89 0.53 -13.28 -11.24
CA GLY A 89 0.96 -12.48 -10.10
C GLY A 89 0.24 -12.81 -8.79
N TYR A 90 -0.49 -13.92 -8.71
CA TYR A 90 -1.05 -14.38 -7.45
C TYR A 90 0.06 -14.92 -6.55
N LEU A 91 0.04 -14.53 -5.28
CA LEU A 91 0.97 -15.03 -4.28
C LEU A 91 0.74 -16.52 -4.04
N THR A 92 1.67 -17.39 -4.42
CA THR A 92 1.57 -18.85 -4.26
C THR A 92 2.29 -19.39 -3.03
N GLY A 93 3.19 -18.61 -2.45
CA GLY A 93 3.89 -19.02 -1.24
C GLY A 93 4.63 -17.90 -0.56
N ARG A 94 4.81 -18.08 0.75
CA ARG A 94 5.60 -17.24 1.64
C ARG A 94 6.44 -18.16 2.52
N SER A 95 7.74 -17.90 2.64
CA SER A 95 8.66 -18.74 3.41
C SER A 95 9.59 -17.86 4.23
N GLY A 96 9.42 -17.88 5.56
CA GLY A 96 10.26 -17.17 6.52
C GLY A 96 11.34 -18.06 7.14
N GLN A 97 11.87 -17.65 8.30
CA GLN A 97 12.77 -18.50 9.09
C GLN A 97 12.00 -19.63 9.80
N MET A 98 12.63 -20.81 9.94
CA MET A 98 12.17 -21.98 10.72
C MET A 98 10.67 -22.35 10.61
N TYR A 99 10.32 -23.45 9.92
CA TYR A 99 8.95 -24.01 9.81
C TYR A 99 7.81 -23.04 9.43
N ASP A 100 8.03 -21.73 9.30
CA ASP A 100 7.03 -20.74 8.89
C ASP A 100 6.95 -20.67 7.36
N HIS A 101 6.14 -21.56 6.80
CA HIS A 101 5.92 -21.67 5.37
C HIS A 101 4.42 -21.70 5.11
N ASP A 102 3.94 -20.72 4.36
CA ASP A 102 2.57 -20.67 3.87
C ASP A 102 2.57 -21.04 2.37
N ARG A 103 1.62 -21.87 1.96
CA ARG A 103 1.33 -22.16 0.55
C ARG A 103 -0.10 -21.78 0.23
N TYR A 104 -0.29 -21.18 -0.92
CA TYR A 104 -1.57 -20.61 -1.33
C TYR A 104 -1.99 -21.24 -2.67
N TYR A 105 -3.23 -21.70 -2.72
CA TYR A 105 -3.83 -22.32 -3.89
C TYR A 105 -5.06 -21.53 -4.30
N TYR A 106 -5.30 -21.41 -5.59
CA TYR A 106 -6.42 -20.62 -6.12
C TYR A 106 -7.22 -21.44 -7.11
N ASP A 107 -8.54 -21.25 -7.10
CA ASP A 107 -9.35 -21.63 -8.25
C ASP A 107 -9.21 -20.60 -9.38
N LYS A 108 -9.80 -20.89 -10.55
CA LYS A 108 -9.76 -20.00 -11.71
C LYS A 108 -10.48 -18.67 -11.51
N ALA A 109 -11.30 -18.54 -10.46
CA ALA A 109 -11.97 -17.29 -10.09
C ALA A 109 -11.17 -16.50 -9.04
N GLY A 110 -9.97 -16.95 -8.67
CA GLY A 110 -9.11 -16.27 -7.71
C GLY A 110 -9.52 -16.46 -6.25
N ASN A 111 -10.34 -17.47 -5.94
CA ASN A 111 -10.66 -17.81 -4.55
C ASN A 111 -9.48 -18.56 -3.93
N LEU A 112 -8.99 -18.09 -2.79
CA LEU A 112 -7.98 -18.80 -2.00
C LEU A 112 -8.59 -20.09 -1.44
N LEU A 113 -7.93 -21.22 -1.65
CA LEU A 113 -8.37 -22.57 -1.28
C LEU A 113 -7.57 -23.08 -0.07
N ASP A 114 -8.19 -23.93 0.74
CA ASP A 114 -7.54 -24.56 1.90
C ASP A 114 -6.42 -25.52 1.47
N ASN A 115 -6.54 -26.15 0.30
CA ASN A 115 -5.56 -27.05 -0.29
C ASN A 115 -5.73 -27.17 -1.80
N GLU A 116 -4.69 -27.70 -2.47
CA GLU A 116 -4.64 -27.89 -3.92
C GLU A 116 -5.78 -28.76 -4.49
N GLY A 117 -6.30 -29.70 -3.69
CA GLY A 117 -7.34 -30.63 -4.11
C GLY A 117 -8.77 -30.09 -3.98
N GLN A 118 -8.95 -28.88 -3.43
CA GLN A 118 -10.28 -28.29 -3.28
C GLN A 118 -10.86 -27.89 -4.66
N GLY A 119 -12.12 -28.26 -4.90
CA GLY A 119 -12.83 -27.86 -6.12
C GLY A 119 -13.15 -26.35 -6.16
N PRO A 120 -13.64 -25.85 -7.30
CA PRO A 120 -14.00 -24.44 -7.46
C PRO A 120 -15.02 -23.97 -6.41
N VAL A 121 -14.85 -22.74 -5.92
CA VAL A 121 -15.73 -22.14 -4.93
C VAL A 121 -16.95 -21.53 -5.63
N MET A 122 -18.12 -22.14 -5.40
CA MET A 122 -19.36 -21.70 -6.04
C MET A 122 -19.77 -20.30 -5.60
N SER A 123 -20.15 -19.45 -6.55
CA SER A 123 -20.54 -18.04 -6.33
C SER A 123 -19.48 -17.20 -5.60
N ASN A 124 -18.21 -17.63 -5.61
CA ASN A 124 -17.12 -17.07 -4.81
C ASN A 124 -17.37 -17.07 -3.29
N ARG A 125 -18.35 -17.84 -2.78
CA ARG A 125 -18.69 -17.93 -1.35
C ARG A 125 -17.94 -19.08 -0.71
N LEU A 126 -16.90 -18.79 0.07
CA LEU A 126 -16.11 -19.84 0.74
C LEU A 126 -16.97 -20.53 1.80
N PRO A 127 -17.08 -21.87 1.80
CA PRO A 127 -17.84 -22.61 2.82
C PRO A 127 -17.17 -22.61 4.21
N GLY A 128 -15.91 -22.17 4.27
CA GLY A 128 -15.09 -22.15 5.47
C GLY A 128 -13.65 -21.87 5.08
N CYS A 129 -12.79 -21.86 6.09
CA CYS A 129 -11.38 -21.54 5.94
C CYS A 129 -10.61 -22.16 7.11
N GLY A 130 -9.70 -23.07 6.79
CA GLY A 130 -9.09 -23.98 7.76
C GLY A 130 -10.16 -24.72 8.58
N ARG A 131 -10.17 -24.48 9.90
CA ARG A 131 -11.14 -25.10 10.82
C ARG A 131 -12.46 -24.34 10.90
N ASP A 132 -12.49 -23.11 10.41
CA ASP A 132 -13.67 -22.27 10.51
C ASP A 132 -14.67 -22.67 9.43
N ARG A 133 -15.96 -22.55 9.75
CA ARG A 133 -17.08 -22.80 8.84
C ARG A 133 -17.90 -21.54 8.70
N TYR A 134 -18.28 -21.23 7.47
CA TYR A 134 -18.89 -19.96 7.10
C TYR A 134 -20.32 -20.20 6.63
N GLY A 135 -21.24 -19.33 7.04
CA GLY A 135 -22.60 -19.23 6.51
C GLY A 135 -22.87 -17.82 6.00
N TYR A 136 -23.69 -17.70 4.96
CA TYR A 136 -24.04 -16.42 4.34
C TYR A 136 -25.55 -16.28 4.20
N ASN A 137 -26.03 -15.03 4.19
CA ASN A 137 -27.39 -14.73 3.77
C ASN A 137 -27.53 -14.68 2.24
N GLU A 138 -28.74 -14.38 1.75
CA GLU A 138 -29.05 -14.29 0.32
C GLU A 138 -28.23 -13.20 -0.39
N TRP A 139 -27.96 -12.09 0.30
CA TRP A 139 -27.13 -10.96 -0.16
C TRP A 139 -25.62 -11.26 -0.17
N GLY A 140 -25.21 -12.43 0.31
CA GLY A 140 -23.82 -12.87 0.30
C GLY A 140 -22.96 -12.27 1.41
N GLU A 141 -23.59 -11.78 2.48
CA GLU A 141 -22.91 -11.32 3.70
C GLU A 141 -22.72 -12.50 4.65
N LEU A 142 -21.54 -12.60 5.26
CA LEU A 142 -21.21 -13.65 6.22
C LEU A 142 -22.07 -13.48 7.49
N THR A 143 -22.89 -14.48 7.81
CA THR A 143 -23.78 -14.48 8.99
C THR A 143 -23.28 -15.38 10.12
N THR A 144 -22.44 -16.37 9.82
CA THR A 144 -21.83 -17.25 10.82
C THR A 144 -20.38 -17.53 10.50
N ARG A 145 -19.52 -17.49 11.51
CA ARG A 145 -18.10 -17.87 11.42
C ARG A 145 -17.60 -18.26 12.81
N ARG A 146 -16.94 -19.41 12.94
CA ARG A 146 -16.53 -19.95 14.26
C ARG A 146 -17.75 -20.08 15.18
N ASP A 147 -17.69 -19.47 16.36
CA ASP A 147 -18.74 -19.28 17.35
C ASP A 147 -19.49 -17.94 17.18
N GLN A 148 -19.19 -17.18 16.12
CA GLN A 148 -19.73 -15.84 15.90
C GLN A 148 -21.00 -15.87 15.03
N GLN A 149 -21.98 -15.06 15.42
CA GLN A 149 -23.16 -14.71 14.63
C GLN A 149 -23.10 -13.23 14.26
N LEU A 150 -23.23 -12.93 12.97
CA LEU A 150 -23.05 -11.61 12.40
C LEU A 150 -24.38 -11.11 11.81
N GLU A 151 -24.76 -9.88 12.14
CA GLU A 151 -25.99 -9.23 11.67
C GLU A 151 -25.67 -7.95 10.91
N TRP A 152 -26.32 -7.78 9.76
CA TRP A 152 -26.07 -6.71 8.80
C TRP A 152 -27.33 -5.86 8.60
N ASN A 153 -27.16 -4.57 8.32
CA ASN A 153 -28.26 -3.70 7.93
C ASN A 153 -28.51 -3.72 6.41
N ALA A 154 -29.58 -3.06 5.96
CA ALA A 154 -29.94 -2.99 4.55
C ALA A 154 -28.94 -2.23 3.65
N GLN A 155 -27.95 -1.54 4.25
CA GLN A 155 -26.85 -0.89 3.53
C GLN A 155 -25.60 -1.78 3.43
N GLY A 156 -25.68 -3.04 3.89
CA GLY A 156 -24.57 -3.97 3.88
C GLY A 156 -23.49 -3.70 4.93
N GLN A 157 -23.86 -3.05 6.04
CA GLN A 157 -22.95 -2.75 7.14
C GLN A 157 -23.19 -3.71 8.31
N LEU A 158 -22.10 -4.24 8.87
CA LEU A 158 -22.14 -5.14 10.02
C LEU A 158 -22.59 -4.36 11.26
N THR A 159 -23.79 -4.59 11.77
CA THR A 159 -24.32 -3.83 12.91
C THR A 159 -24.14 -4.52 14.25
N ARG A 160 -24.06 -5.86 14.26
CA ARG A 160 -23.92 -6.64 15.50
C ARG A 160 -23.16 -7.93 15.27
N VAL A 161 -22.33 -8.31 16.25
CA VAL A 161 -21.68 -9.61 16.33
C VAL A 161 -21.90 -10.20 17.70
N ILE A 162 -22.43 -11.42 17.77
CA ILE A 162 -22.51 -12.21 19.00
C ILE A 162 -21.34 -13.20 18.98
N SER A 163 -20.55 -13.24 20.06
CA SER A 163 -19.50 -14.24 20.27
C SER A 163 -19.51 -14.68 21.74
N GLY A 164 -19.75 -15.97 21.96
CA GLY A 164 -19.95 -16.54 23.28
C GLY A 164 -20.97 -15.77 24.13
N ASN A 165 -20.50 -15.20 25.25
CA ASN A 165 -21.34 -14.43 26.20
C ASN A 165 -21.25 -12.91 26.00
N THR A 166 -20.74 -12.47 24.84
CA THR A 166 -20.61 -11.05 24.49
C THR A 166 -21.34 -10.74 23.20
N GLU A 167 -21.73 -9.49 23.06
CA GLU A 167 -22.22 -8.92 21.81
C GLU A 167 -21.57 -7.57 21.56
N THR A 168 -21.16 -7.33 20.32
CA THR A 168 -20.57 -6.05 19.90
C THR A 168 -21.49 -5.38 18.91
N HIS A 169 -21.76 -4.09 19.12
CA HIS A 169 -22.54 -3.26 18.23
C HIS A 169 -21.66 -2.24 17.52
N TYR A 170 -21.93 -2.03 16.24
CA TYR A 170 -21.25 -1.04 15.41
C TYR A 170 -22.21 0.06 14.97
N GLY A 171 -21.72 1.30 15.00
CA GLY A 171 -22.46 2.48 14.53
C GLY A 171 -21.74 3.14 13.37
N TYR A 172 -22.51 3.67 12.42
CA TYR A 172 -22.00 4.29 11.19
C TYR A 172 -22.62 5.66 10.98
N ASP A 173 -21.93 6.54 10.24
CA ASP A 173 -22.51 7.76 9.72
C ASP A 173 -23.13 7.55 8.32
N ALA A 174 -23.75 8.62 7.79
CA ALA A 174 -24.42 8.60 6.49
C ALA A 174 -23.48 8.35 5.29
N LEU A 175 -22.16 8.50 5.46
CA LEU A 175 -21.16 8.22 4.42
C LEU A 175 -20.63 6.78 4.49
N GLY A 176 -21.15 5.99 5.43
CA GLY A 176 -20.76 4.59 5.61
C GLY A 176 -19.57 4.37 6.54
N ARG A 177 -19.05 5.43 7.17
CA ARG A 177 -17.87 5.36 8.04
C ARG A 177 -18.27 4.93 9.44
N ARG A 178 -17.55 3.97 10.02
CA ARG A 178 -17.82 3.50 11.38
C ARG A 178 -17.48 4.60 12.39
N THR A 179 -18.47 5.05 13.17
CA THR A 179 -18.30 6.07 14.20
C THR A 179 -18.14 5.48 15.60
N ARG A 180 -18.54 4.20 15.81
CA ARG A 180 -18.40 3.51 17.09
C ARG A 180 -18.34 1.99 16.96
N LYS A 181 -17.62 1.35 17.88
CA LYS A 181 -17.87 -0.03 18.31
C LYS A 181 -18.03 -0.10 19.83
N ALA A 182 -18.92 -0.95 20.33
CA ALA A 182 -19.12 -1.15 21.76
C ALA A 182 -19.53 -2.59 22.08
N THR A 183 -18.83 -3.21 23.03
CA THR A 183 -19.05 -4.61 23.43
C THR A 183 -19.75 -4.67 24.78
N TYR A 184 -20.78 -5.51 24.87
CA TYR A 184 -21.63 -5.72 26.04
C TYR A 184 -21.62 -7.19 26.45
N GLY A 185 -21.98 -7.44 27.71
CA GLY A 185 -22.25 -8.81 28.17
C GLY A 185 -23.68 -9.19 27.85
N ARG A 186 -23.87 -10.18 26.98
CA ARG A 186 -25.17 -10.57 26.38
C ARG A 186 -26.30 -10.79 27.40
N HIS A 187 -25.95 -11.29 28.59
CA HIS A 187 -26.90 -11.60 29.67
C HIS A 187 -26.65 -10.81 30.97
N THR A 188 -25.73 -9.84 30.97
CA THR A 188 -25.20 -9.26 32.23
C THR A 188 -25.32 -7.75 32.35
N GLY A 189 -25.87 -7.05 31.35
CA GLY A 189 -26.27 -5.64 31.53
C GLY A 189 -26.16 -4.78 30.29
N HIS A 190 -26.55 -3.52 30.44
CA HIS A 190 -26.59 -2.51 29.38
C HIS A 190 -25.35 -1.61 29.35
N THR A 191 -24.38 -1.86 30.23
CA THR A 191 -23.14 -1.10 30.32
C THR A 191 -22.09 -1.73 29.40
N ALA A 192 -21.49 -0.91 28.53
CA ALA A 192 -20.41 -1.35 27.65
C ALA A 192 -19.18 -1.76 28.47
N ARG A 193 -18.65 -2.95 28.20
CA ARG A 193 -17.38 -3.46 28.75
C ARG A 193 -16.18 -2.80 28.08
N SER A 194 -16.30 -2.54 26.79
CA SER A 194 -15.35 -1.79 26.00
C SER A 194 -16.10 -0.96 24.97
N ARG A 195 -15.51 0.18 24.60
CA ARG A 195 -16.03 1.07 23.57
C ARG A 195 -14.89 1.79 22.88
N THR A 196 -15.00 1.95 21.57
CA THR A 196 -14.13 2.81 20.77
C THR A 196 -15.01 3.73 19.94
N ASP A 197 -14.77 5.04 20.02
CA ASP A 197 -15.37 6.03 19.11
C ASP A 197 -14.33 6.44 18.05
N PHE A 198 -14.76 6.68 16.81
CA PHE A 198 -13.89 6.99 15.69
C PHE A 198 -14.21 8.34 15.06
N VAL A 199 -13.16 9.04 14.59
CA VAL A 199 -13.24 10.31 13.87
C VAL A 199 -12.49 10.18 12.56
N TRP A 200 -13.03 10.77 11.50
CA TRP A 200 -12.58 10.59 10.13
C TRP A 200 -12.22 11.90 9.45
N GLU A 201 -11.16 11.87 8.64
CA GLU A 201 -10.81 12.91 7.66
C GLU A 201 -11.12 12.35 6.26
N GLY A 202 -12.19 12.83 5.62
CA GLY A 202 -12.72 12.18 4.43
C GLY A 202 -13.04 10.70 4.70
N PHE A 203 -12.41 9.79 3.98
CA PHE A 203 -12.50 8.33 4.16
C PHE A 203 -11.27 7.71 4.84
N ARG A 204 -10.42 8.53 5.46
CA ARG A 204 -9.25 8.10 6.22
C ARG A 204 -9.50 8.24 7.71
N LEU A 205 -9.15 7.22 8.49
CA LEU A 205 -9.28 7.26 9.95
C LEU A 205 -8.38 8.37 10.50
N LEU A 206 -8.92 9.33 11.24
CA LEU A 206 -8.15 10.42 11.83
C LEU A 206 -7.86 10.16 13.31
N GLN A 207 -8.87 9.74 14.08
CA GLN A 207 -8.72 9.48 15.50
C GLN A 207 -9.56 8.30 15.95
N GLU A 208 -9.10 7.69 17.03
CA GLU A 208 -9.91 6.79 17.85
C GLU A 208 -9.88 7.25 19.31
N ASN A 209 -10.94 6.94 20.04
CA ASN A 209 -11.01 7.09 21.48
C ASN A 209 -11.42 5.76 22.11
N VAL A 210 -10.42 5.01 22.59
CA VAL A 210 -10.63 3.72 23.24
C VAL A 210 -10.94 3.98 24.72
N GLN A 211 -12.03 3.42 25.21
CA GLN A 211 -12.42 3.50 26.62
C GLN A 211 -11.23 3.09 27.51
N GLN A 212 -10.94 3.89 28.53
CA GLN A 212 -9.78 3.76 29.44
C GLN A 212 -8.40 4.09 28.87
N GLN A 213 -8.18 4.06 27.55
CA GLN A 213 -6.89 4.46 26.94
C GLN A 213 -6.89 5.92 26.44
N GLY A 214 -8.07 6.44 26.08
CA GLY A 214 -8.25 7.81 25.61
C GLY A 214 -8.02 7.97 24.11
N TRP A 215 -7.74 9.21 23.71
CA TRP A 215 -7.62 9.60 22.30
C TRP A 215 -6.26 9.23 21.71
N ARG A 216 -6.29 8.68 20.51
CA ARG A 216 -5.15 8.55 19.61
C ARG A 216 -5.46 9.24 18.29
N THR A 217 -4.57 10.12 17.86
CA THR A 217 -4.65 10.81 16.55
C THR A 217 -3.62 10.22 15.61
N TYR A 218 -4.03 9.81 14.42
CA TYR A 218 -3.17 9.27 13.40
C TYR A 218 -2.69 10.37 12.44
N LEU A 219 -1.41 10.34 12.11
CA LEU A 219 -0.77 11.19 11.11
C LEU A 219 -0.31 10.27 9.98
N TYR A 220 -0.54 10.71 8.76
CA TYR A 220 -0.27 9.93 7.55
C TYR A 220 0.63 10.71 6.60
N ASP A 221 1.25 9.98 5.70
CA ASP A 221 2.00 10.56 4.62
C ASP A 221 1.10 11.40 3.70
N ALA A 222 1.63 12.51 3.19
CA ALA A 222 0.89 13.42 2.34
C ALA A 222 0.72 12.87 0.91
N GLU A 223 1.70 12.10 0.44
CA GLU A 223 1.70 11.50 -0.90
C GLU A 223 1.14 10.07 -0.86
N GLN A 224 1.32 9.38 0.27
CA GLN A 224 0.74 8.07 0.49
C GLN A 224 -0.36 8.13 1.57
N PRO A 225 -1.59 8.50 1.19
CA PRO A 225 -2.60 8.89 2.18
C PRO A 225 -2.98 7.78 3.16
N TYR A 226 -2.71 6.50 2.88
CA TYR A 226 -3.00 5.41 3.81
C TYR A 226 -1.77 4.84 4.52
N THR A 227 -0.60 5.45 4.35
CA THR A 227 0.65 5.10 5.04
C THR A 227 0.78 5.92 6.32
N PRO A 228 0.64 5.34 7.53
CA PRO A 228 0.81 6.08 8.77
C PRO A 228 2.28 6.47 8.98
N VAL A 229 2.52 7.70 9.42
CA VAL A 229 3.86 8.22 9.75
C VAL A 229 4.07 8.33 11.25
N ALA A 230 3.02 8.69 11.98
CA ALA A 230 3.04 8.83 13.43
C ALA A 230 1.64 8.72 14.04
N SER A 231 1.55 8.52 15.34
CA SER A 231 0.33 8.77 16.11
C SER A 231 0.63 9.55 17.39
N VAL A 232 -0.38 10.21 17.92
CA VAL A 232 -0.29 11.06 19.10
C VAL A 232 -1.33 10.62 20.12
N THR A 233 -0.89 10.36 21.35
CA THR A 233 -1.74 10.06 22.50
C THR A 233 -1.52 11.07 23.63
N GLY A 234 -2.42 11.11 24.61
CA GLY A 234 -2.32 12.04 25.75
C GLY A 234 -2.73 13.47 25.43
N LYS A 235 -2.57 14.39 26.40
CA LYS A 235 -2.94 15.81 26.27
C LYS A 235 -1.96 16.69 27.04
N GLY A 236 -1.68 17.90 26.52
CA GLY A 236 -0.78 18.83 27.17
C GLY A 236 0.62 18.23 27.36
N GLU A 237 1.12 18.26 28.59
CA GLU A 237 2.45 17.75 28.95
C GLU A 237 2.56 16.22 28.91
N SER A 238 1.45 15.47 28.97
CA SER A 238 1.46 14.00 28.86
C SER A 238 1.40 13.50 27.42
N ARG A 239 1.54 14.40 26.43
CA ARG A 239 1.50 14.06 25.02
C ARG A 239 2.66 13.14 24.65
N GLN A 240 2.33 12.00 24.04
CA GLN A 240 3.30 11.06 23.50
C GLN A 240 3.14 10.97 21.98
N VAL A 241 4.27 10.83 21.28
CA VAL A 241 4.32 10.65 19.83
C VAL A 241 4.95 9.29 19.55
N TRP A 242 4.25 8.51 18.73
CA TRP A 242 4.64 7.17 18.32
C TRP A 242 4.91 7.19 16.82
N TYR A 243 6.08 6.76 16.38
CA TYR A 243 6.50 6.85 14.99
C TYR A 243 6.36 5.49 14.29
N TYR A 244 5.72 5.46 13.13
CA TYR A 244 5.41 4.25 12.39
C TYR A 244 6.49 3.94 11.35
N HIS A 245 6.93 2.69 11.30
CA HIS A 245 7.80 2.16 10.26
C HIS A 245 7.00 1.14 9.46
N THR A 246 6.91 1.35 8.15
CA THR A 246 6.00 0.60 7.28
C THR A 246 6.78 -0.20 6.24
N ASP A 247 6.13 -1.17 5.60
CA ASP A 247 6.67 -1.79 4.38
C ASP A 247 6.35 -0.96 3.12
N VAL A 248 6.63 -1.54 1.94
CA VAL A 248 6.41 -0.95 0.61
C VAL A 248 4.95 -0.58 0.33
N THR A 249 3.99 -1.21 1.01
CA THR A 249 2.56 -0.90 0.84
C THR A 249 2.07 0.17 1.80
N GLY A 250 2.87 0.51 2.82
CA GLY A 250 2.43 1.36 3.93
C GLY A 250 1.85 0.57 5.10
N THR A 251 1.94 -0.77 5.10
CA THR A 251 1.50 -1.59 6.24
C THR A 251 2.45 -1.37 7.43
N PRO A 252 1.96 -1.04 8.64
CA PRO A 252 2.78 -0.92 9.83
C PRO A 252 3.52 -2.22 10.17
N GLN A 253 4.84 -2.12 10.26
CA GLN A 253 5.72 -3.23 10.66
C GLN A 253 6.29 -2.98 12.06
N GLU A 254 6.64 -1.74 12.39
CA GLU A 254 7.15 -1.35 13.70
C GLU A 254 6.60 0.01 14.18
N VAL A 255 6.66 0.22 15.50
CA VAL A 255 6.42 1.53 16.13
C VAL A 255 7.54 1.85 17.11
N THR A 256 8.06 3.07 17.05
CA THR A 256 9.06 3.59 17.99
C THR A 256 8.53 4.77 18.80
N ALA A 257 9.00 4.90 20.04
CA ALA A 257 8.82 6.11 20.84
C ALA A 257 9.70 7.25 20.32
N ALA A 258 9.51 8.46 20.89
CA ALA A 258 10.26 9.64 20.47
C ALA A 258 11.77 9.55 20.73
N ASP A 259 12.21 8.74 21.70
CA ASP A 259 13.62 8.47 21.97
C ASP A 259 14.22 7.36 21.09
N GLY A 260 13.45 6.83 20.13
CA GLY A 260 13.87 5.75 19.23
C GLY A 260 13.67 4.34 19.81
N THR A 261 13.15 4.20 21.03
CA THR A 261 12.84 2.89 21.60
C THR A 261 11.78 2.18 20.78
N LEU A 262 12.05 0.94 20.34
CA LEU A 262 11.07 0.07 19.68
C LEU A 262 10.01 -0.36 20.70
N VAL A 263 8.76 0.09 20.52
CA VAL A 263 7.64 -0.21 21.44
C VAL A 263 6.70 -1.28 20.93
N TRP A 264 6.66 -1.51 19.61
CA TRP A 264 5.88 -2.56 18.98
C TRP A 264 6.54 -3.02 17.68
N ALA A 265 6.45 -4.31 17.38
CA ALA A 265 6.79 -4.88 16.08
C ALA A 265 5.88 -6.08 15.82
N GLY A 266 5.26 -6.17 14.65
CA GLY A 266 4.32 -7.23 14.29
C GLY A 266 4.91 -8.28 13.35
N TYR A 267 4.49 -9.53 13.44
CA TYR A 267 4.80 -10.59 12.49
C TYR A 267 3.65 -10.74 11.48
N ILE A 268 3.73 -10.00 10.38
CA ILE A 268 2.65 -9.91 9.39
C ILE A 268 2.76 -11.03 8.35
N ARG A 269 1.71 -11.85 8.21
CA ARG A 269 1.59 -12.88 7.16
C ARG A 269 1.19 -12.29 5.82
N GLY A 270 1.25 -13.12 4.76
CA GLY A 270 1.06 -12.68 3.38
C GLY A 270 -0.24 -11.89 3.12
N PHE A 271 -1.31 -12.22 3.85
CA PHE A 271 -2.62 -11.59 3.72
C PHE A 271 -2.96 -10.59 4.84
N GLY A 272 -1.94 -10.07 5.54
CA GLY A 272 -2.11 -8.98 6.51
C GLY A 272 -2.46 -9.40 7.93
N GLU A 273 -2.57 -10.71 8.22
CA GLU A 273 -2.71 -11.22 9.59
C GLU A 273 -1.46 -10.89 10.42
N ASN A 274 -1.63 -10.27 11.59
CA ASN A 274 -0.54 -10.17 12.57
C ASN A 274 -0.52 -11.44 13.41
N ALA A 275 0.41 -12.36 13.14
CA ALA A 275 0.48 -13.65 13.82
C ALA A 275 1.08 -13.55 15.24
N ALA A 276 1.90 -12.53 15.50
CA ALA A 276 2.51 -12.30 16.80
C ALA A 276 3.08 -10.88 16.92
N ASP A 277 3.04 -10.33 18.13
CA ASP A 277 3.88 -9.18 18.48
C ASP A 277 5.27 -9.71 18.87
N ILE A 278 6.32 -9.23 18.18
CA ILE A 278 7.70 -9.72 18.30
C ILE A 278 8.64 -8.71 18.96
N SER A 279 8.13 -7.60 19.48
CA SER A 279 8.92 -6.61 20.22
C SER A 279 9.25 -7.10 21.63
N ASN A 280 10.51 -6.92 22.05
CA ASN A 280 10.99 -7.26 23.40
C ASN A 280 10.96 -6.07 24.38
N SER A 281 10.09 -5.08 24.17
CA SER A 281 10.04 -3.85 24.97
C SER A 281 9.52 -4.05 26.40
N GLY A 282 8.85 -5.18 26.67
CA GLY A 282 8.21 -5.48 27.96
C GLY A 282 6.96 -4.66 28.25
N ALA A 283 6.61 -3.68 27.40
CA ALA A 283 5.43 -2.84 27.51
C ALA A 283 4.40 -3.23 26.45
N TYR A 284 3.14 -3.34 26.84
CA TYR A 284 2.04 -3.56 25.91
C TYR A 284 1.77 -2.30 25.09
N PHE A 285 1.70 -2.42 23.77
CA PHE A 285 1.30 -1.37 22.85
C PHE A 285 0.21 -1.89 21.91
N HIS A 286 -1.00 -1.34 22.01
CA HIS A 286 -2.08 -1.70 21.09
C HIS A 286 -1.86 -1.01 19.74
N GLN A 287 -1.57 -1.81 18.70
CA GLN A 287 -1.48 -1.38 17.31
C GLN A 287 -2.67 -1.98 16.52
N PRO A 288 -3.73 -1.21 16.24
CA PRO A 288 -4.87 -1.73 15.51
C PRO A 288 -4.77 -1.56 13.98
N LEU A 289 -3.88 -0.71 13.46
CA LEU A 289 -3.74 -0.57 12.01
C LEU A 289 -3.19 -1.86 11.39
N ARG A 290 -3.70 -2.23 10.21
CA ARG A 290 -3.31 -3.44 9.44
C ARG A 290 -2.87 -3.02 8.04
N LEU A 291 -3.27 -3.76 7.00
CA LEU A 291 -3.07 -3.31 5.62
C LEU A 291 -3.66 -1.89 5.44
N PRO A 292 -3.19 -1.11 4.46
CA PRO A 292 -3.62 0.28 4.31
C PRO A 292 -5.15 0.43 4.25
N GLY A 293 -5.69 1.30 5.09
CA GLY A 293 -7.14 1.50 5.27
C GLY A 293 -7.82 0.58 6.30
N GLN A 294 -7.12 -0.43 6.81
CA GLN A 294 -7.70 -1.42 7.72
C GLN A 294 -7.48 -1.13 9.20
N TYR A 295 -8.49 -1.45 10.01
CA TYR A 295 -8.47 -1.40 11.47
C TYR A 295 -8.86 -2.76 12.06
N PHE A 296 -8.03 -3.33 12.94
CA PHE A 296 -8.25 -4.63 13.58
C PHE A 296 -9.28 -4.56 14.70
N ASP A 297 -10.26 -5.47 14.64
CA ASP A 297 -11.26 -5.65 15.69
C ASP A 297 -10.97 -6.89 16.52
N ASP A 298 -10.40 -6.68 17.71
CA ASP A 298 -10.07 -7.73 18.68
C ASP A 298 -11.25 -8.69 18.94
N GLU A 299 -12.48 -8.16 18.99
CA GLU A 299 -13.68 -8.92 19.30
C GLU A 299 -14.12 -9.90 18.19
N THR A 300 -13.68 -9.68 16.94
CA THR A 300 -14.06 -10.53 15.80
C THR A 300 -12.87 -11.25 15.17
N GLY A 301 -11.67 -10.68 15.31
CA GLY A 301 -10.50 -11.01 14.50
C GLY A 301 -10.59 -10.52 13.05
N LEU A 302 -11.65 -9.82 12.66
CA LEU A 302 -11.79 -9.21 11.34
C LEU A 302 -11.11 -7.85 11.31
N HIS A 303 -10.77 -7.41 10.10
CA HIS A 303 -10.24 -6.09 9.83
C HIS A 303 -11.36 -5.25 9.23
N TYR A 304 -11.81 -4.22 9.93
CA TYR A 304 -12.70 -3.22 9.35
C TYR A 304 -11.97 -2.48 8.23
N ASN A 305 -12.53 -2.50 7.02
CA ASN A 305 -11.97 -1.87 5.83
C ASN A 305 -13.04 -1.01 5.15
N LEU A 306 -13.40 0.08 5.83
CA LEU A 306 -14.38 1.09 5.44
C LEU A 306 -15.75 0.53 5.00
N PHE A 307 -15.91 0.15 3.74
CA PHE A 307 -17.17 -0.38 3.19
C PHE A 307 -17.34 -1.89 3.40
N ARG A 308 -16.28 -2.60 3.78
CA ARG A 308 -16.31 -4.06 3.99
C ARG A 308 -15.53 -4.47 5.24
N TYR A 309 -15.70 -5.72 5.64
CA TYR A 309 -14.87 -6.37 6.67
C TYR A 309 -14.03 -7.46 6.02
N TYR A 310 -12.75 -7.51 6.38
CA TYR A 310 -11.75 -8.40 5.80
C TYR A 310 -11.35 -9.49 6.80
N ALA A 311 -11.36 -10.74 6.34
CA ALA A 311 -10.91 -11.92 7.05
C ALA A 311 -9.46 -12.23 6.60
N PRO A 312 -8.45 -11.82 7.37
CA PRO A 312 -7.05 -11.99 6.98
C PRO A 312 -6.63 -13.46 6.87
N GLU A 313 -7.27 -14.35 7.62
CA GLU A 313 -6.94 -15.78 7.62
C GLU A 313 -7.29 -16.48 6.29
N CYS A 314 -8.12 -15.85 5.46
CA CYS A 314 -8.51 -16.35 4.13
C CYS A 314 -8.24 -15.34 3.01
N GLY A 315 -7.55 -14.24 3.33
CA GLY A 315 -7.15 -13.26 2.34
C GLY A 315 -8.29 -12.52 1.64
N ARG A 316 -9.46 -12.34 2.27
CA ARG A 316 -10.64 -11.83 1.56
C ARG A 316 -11.69 -11.10 2.40
N PHE A 317 -12.60 -10.40 1.74
CA PHE A 317 -13.77 -9.78 2.38
C PHE A 317 -14.85 -10.81 2.76
N VAL A 318 -15.64 -10.46 3.77
CA VAL A 318 -16.75 -11.28 4.29
C VAL A 318 -18.13 -10.86 3.75
N SER A 319 -18.17 -9.88 2.85
CA SER A 319 -19.34 -9.45 2.11
C SER A 319 -18.96 -9.19 0.64
N GLN A 320 -19.96 -9.21 -0.24
CA GLN A 320 -19.75 -8.86 -1.64
C GLN A 320 -19.38 -7.38 -1.79
N ASP A 321 -18.65 -7.08 -2.86
CA ASP A 321 -18.32 -5.71 -3.24
C ASP A 321 -19.63 -4.91 -3.48
N PRO A 322 -19.87 -3.82 -2.73
CA PRO A 322 -21.10 -3.05 -2.87
C PRO A 322 -21.19 -2.29 -4.20
N ILE A 323 -20.07 -2.12 -4.94
CA ILE A 323 -20.11 -1.62 -6.33
C ILE A 323 -20.26 -2.75 -7.37
N GLY A 324 -20.45 -3.99 -6.91
CA GLY A 324 -20.74 -5.15 -7.74
C GLY A 324 -19.59 -5.48 -8.70
N LEU A 325 -19.93 -5.88 -9.93
CA LEU A 325 -18.94 -6.25 -10.95
C LEU A 325 -18.02 -5.08 -11.37
N ARG A 326 -18.33 -3.83 -10.97
CA ARG A 326 -17.40 -2.72 -11.13
C ARG A 326 -16.17 -2.88 -10.23
N GLY A 327 -16.26 -3.63 -9.13
CA GLY A 327 -15.14 -4.05 -8.28
C GLY A 327 -14.36 -5.27 -8.82
N GLY A 328 -14.80 -5.84 -9.95
CA GLY A 328 -14.19 -7.03 -10.54
C GLY A 328 -15.06 -8.28 -10.40
N LEU A 329 -14.58 -9.38 -10.98
CA LEU A 329 -15.37 -10.61 -11.12
C LEU A 329 -15.46 -11.42 -9.81
N ASN A 330 -14.45 -11.32 -8.94
CA ASN A 330 -14.49 -11.93 -7.62
C ASN A 330 -14.92 -10.90 -6.58
N LEU A 331 -16.22 -10.89 -6.28
CA LEU A 331 -16.85 -9.90 -5.39
C LEU A 331 -16.35 -9.91 -3.93
N TYR A 332 -15.55 -10.89 -3.52
CA TYR A 332 -15.00 -10.97 -2.16
C TYR A 332 -13.48 -10.70 -2.14
N GLN A 333 -12.83 -10.51 -3.29
CA GLN A 333 -11.38 -10.31 -3.36
C GLN A 333 -10.97 -8.98 -2.71
N TYR A 334 -9.85 -9.00 -1.96
CA TYR A 334 -9.20 -7.78 -1.48
C TYR A 334 -8.44 -7.08 -2.60
N ALA A 335 -7.28 -7.63 -2.95
CA ALA A 335 -6.46 -7.22 -4.07
C ALA A 335 -5.79 -8.48 -4.66
N PRO A 336 -5.32 -8.45 -5.91
CA PRO A 336 -4.69 -9.60 -6.54
C PRO A 336 -3.44 -10.07 -5.79
N ASN A 337 -2.68 -9.13 -5.24
CA ASN A 337 -1.44 -9.41 -4.51
C ASN A 337 -1.25 -8.41 -3.35
N PRO A 338 -1.55 -8.79 -2.09
CA PRO A 338 -1.48 -7.89 -0.94
C PRO A 338 -0.05 -7.43 -0.57
N ILE A 339 1.00 -8.03 -1.16
CA ILE A 339 2.39 -7.62 -0.92
C ILE A 339 2.73 -6.32 -1.65
N ARG A 340 1.96 -5.96 -2.68
CA ARG A 340 2.19 -4.76 -3.51
C ARG A 340 0.95 -3.91 -3.70
N TRP A 341 -0.24 -4.49 -3.60
CA TRP A 341 -1.51 -3.85 -3.92
C TRP A 341 -2.30 -3.56 -2.64
N ILE A 342 -3.03 -2.45 -2.64
CA ILE A 342 -3.80 -1.98 -1.49
C ILE A 342 -5.26 -1.73 -1.90
N ASP A 343 -6.20 -1.98 -0.98
CA ASP A 343 -7.61 -1.58 -1.13
C ASP A 343 -8.08 -0.83 0.13
N PRO A 344 -7.79 0.47 0.26
CA PRO A 344 -8.08 1.21 1.48
C PRO A 344 -9.56 1.51 1.71
N LEU A 345 -10.39 1.38 0.67
CA LEU A 345 -11.83 1.62 0.76
C LEU A 345 -12.60 0.31 0.93
N GLY A 346 -12.00 -0.81 0.58
CA GLY A 346 -12.75 -2.04 0.38
C GLY A 346 -13.64 -1.94 -0.85
N LEU A 347 -13.19 -1.33 -1.96
CA LEU A 347 -13.95 -1.19 -3.23
C LEU A 347 -13.06 -1.42 -4.46
N TYR A 348 -11.95 -2.12 -4.28
CA TYR A 348 -10.98 -2.33 -5.35
C TYR A 348 -11.62 -2.93 -6.61
N ASN A 349 -11.23 -2.42 -7.78
CA ASN A 349 -11.84 -2.73 -9.08
C ASN A 349 -10.93 -3.41 -10.09
N GLY A 350 -9.81 -3.99 -9.67
CA GLY A 350 -8.79 -4.48 -10.62
C GLY A 350 -7.90 -3.36 -11.17
N GLU A 351 -8.18 -2.10 -10.81
CA GLU A 351 -7.34 -0.94 -11.09
C GLU A 351 -6.63 -0.57 -9.79
N ASP A 352 -5.33 -0.89 -9.73
CA ASP A 352 -4.39 -0.38 -8.75
C ASP A 352 -4.76 1.04 -8.28
N ILE A 353 -5.12 1.20 -7.00
CA ILE A 353 -4.53 2.32 -6.26
C ILE A 353 -3.08 1.92 -6.06
N ARG A 354 -2.26 2.15 -7.10
CA ARG A 354 -0.91 2.62 -6.85
C ARG A 354 -1.11 4.01 -6.28
N THR A 355 -0.40 4.28 -5.22
CA THR A 355 -0.22 5.59 -4.60
C THR A 355 -0.37 6.70 -5.65
N PRO A 356 -1.33 7.63 -5.51
CA PRO A 356 -1.46 8.74 -6.46
C PRO A 356 -0.13 9.48 -6.58
N GLY A 357 0.45 9.52 -7.79
CA GLY A 357 1.79 10.09 -8.02
C GLY A 357 2.95 9.09 -8.01
N GLU A 358 2.73 7.80 -7.72
CA GLU A 358 3.75 6.75 -7.84
C GLU A 358 3.50 5.91 -9.09
N TYR A 359 3.90 6.47 -10.23
CA TYR A 359 4.23 5.70 -11.42
C TYR A 359 5.74 5.71 -11.60
N THR A 360 6.29 4.64 -12.17
CA THR A 360 7.71 4.60 -12.47
C THR A 360 8.03 5.58 -13.59
N VAL A 361 8.80 6.62 -13.25
CA VAL A 361 9.47 7.49 -14.22
C VAL A 361 10.85 6.91 -14.48
N TYR A 362 11.08 6.44 -15.70
CA TYR A 362 12.36 5.88 -16.10
C TYR A 362 13.38 6.95 -16.48
N TYR A 363 12.90 8.12 -16.92
CA TYR A 363 13.71 9.28 -17.24
C TYR A 363 12.83 10.53 -17.29
N GLN A 364 13.37 11.68 -16.89
CA GLN A 364 12.68 12.97 -16.96
C GLN A 364 13.49 13.95 -17.82
N HIS A 365 12.80 14.59 -18.76
CA HIS A 365 13.32 15.67 -19.58
C HIS A 365 12.62 16.98 -19.22
N GLN A 366 13.39 18.02 -18.93
CA GLN A 366 12.86 19.34 -18.61
C GLN A 366 12.84 20.23 -19.86
N LEU A 367 11.64 20.66 -20.26
CA LEU A 367 11.46 21.62 -21.35
C LEU A 367 11.73 23.06 -20.87
N PRO A 368 12.34 23.91 -21.72
CA PRO A 368 12.40 25.35 -21.48
C PRO A 368 11.00 25.97 -21.51
N THR A 369 10.77 27.02 -20.70
CA THR A 369 9.46 27.69 -20.61
C THR A 369 8.96 28.24 -21.95
N GLY A 370 9.87 28.70 -22.82
CA GLY A 370 9.51 29.18 -24.16
C GLY A 370 8.94 28.11 -25.09
N ASP A 371 9.13 26.83 -24.76
CA ASP A 371 8.75 25.71 -25.60
C ASP A 371 7.43 25.05 -25.21
N TYR A 372 6.81 25.44 -24.08
CA TYR A 372 5.59 24.77 -23.59
C TYR A 372 4.43 24.74 -24.59
N THR A 373 4.37 25.72 -25.49
CA THR A 373 3.31 25.84 -26.51
C THR A 373 3.60 25.05 -27.80
N LYS A 374 4.77 24.43 -27.92
CA LYS A 374 5.16 23.64 -29.09
C LYS A 374 4.38 22.32 -29.15
N SER A 375 4.43 21.65 -30.32
CA SER A 375 3.72 20.39 -30.54
C SER A 375 4.31 19.24 -29.72
N ASP A 376 3.54 18.18 -29.52
CA ASP A 376 4.04 16.96 -28.86
C ASP A 376 5.20 16.35 -29.65
N ASP A 377 5.13 16.36 -30.99
CA ASP A 377 6.26 15.95 -31.84
C ASP A 377 7.56 16.70 -31.53
N TYR A 378 7.47 18.00 -31.23
CA TYR A 378 8.63 18.80 -30.85
C TYR A 378 9.11 18.41 -29.45
N HIS A 379 8.19 18.30 -28.50
CA HIS A 379 8.54 17.92 -27.13
C HIS A 379 9.20 16.53 -27.07
N PHE A 380 8.65 15.54 -27.79
CA PHE A 380 9.14 14.16 -27.79
C PHE A 380 10.48 14.03 -28.50
N LYS A 381 10.72 14.83 -29.56
CA LYS A 381 12.06 14.93 -30.17
C LYS A 381 13.12 15.39 -29.17
N ASN A 382 12.84 16.47 -28.45
CA ASN A 382 13.76 17.00 -27.43
C ASN A 382 13.96 16.01 -26.27
N ALA A 383 12.89 15.33 -25.85
CA ALA A 383 12.98 14.33 -24.80
C ALA A 383 13.77 13.08 -25.23
N ASN A 384 13.59 12.61 -26.47
CA ASN A 384 14.39 11.52 -27.04
C ASN A 384 15.87 11.91 -27.17
N GLU A 385 16.17 13.14 -27.60
CA GLU A 385 17.54 13.68 -27.60
C GLU A 385 18.14 13.70 -26.20
N GLY A 386 17.39 14.22 -25.22
CA GLY A 386 17.80 14.25 -23.82
C GLY A 386 18.10 12.85 -23.28
N LEU A 387 17.21 11.89 -23.53
CA LEU A 387 17.37 10.51 -23.11
C LEU A 387 18.58 9.85 -23.77
N TYR A 388 18.81 10.05 -25.07
CA TYR A 388 20.00 9.57 -25.76
C TYR A 388 21.28 10.11 -25.13
N ASN A 389 21.33 11.42 -24.86
CA ASN A 389 22.48 12.05 -24.22
C ASN A 389 22.70 11.50 -22.80
N ALA A 390 21.64 11.28 -22.03
CA ALA A 390 21.71 10.69 -20.70
C ALA A 390 22.21 9.24 -20.73
N MET A 391 21.71 8.40 -21.64
CA MET A 391 22.16 7.02 -21.81
C MET A 391 23.63 6.90 -22.26
N ASN A 392 24.17 7.92 -22.91
CA ASN A 392 25.60 7.98 -23.25
C ASN A 392 26.48 8.41 -22.07
N GLN A 393 25.95 9.22 -21.16
CA GLN A 393 26.64 9.68 -19.96
C GLN A 393 26.53 8.68 -18.80
N ASP A 394 25.45 7.90 -18.77
CA ASP A 394 25.14 6.91 -17.75
C ASP A 394 24.94 5.51 -18.37
N PRO A 395 26.01 4.69 -18.41
CA PRO A 395 25.94 3.31 -18.89
C PRO A 395 24.99 2.42 -18.07
N GLN A 396 24.72 2.74 -16.81
CA GLN A 396 23.80 1.97 -15.96
C GLN A 396 22.35 2.23 -16.36
N LEU A 397 21.98 3.50 -16.52
CA LEU A 397 20.68 3.90 -17.08
C LEU A 397 20.44 3.25 -18.45
N ARG A 398 21.45 3.24 -19.32
CA ARG A 398 21.35 2.55 -20.61
C ARG A 398 21.06 1.06 -20.46
N ALA A 399 21.80 0.38 -19.59
CA ALA A 399 21.66 -1.06 -19.41
C ALA A 399 20.32 -1.46 -18.76
N SER A 400 19.80 -0.67 -17.82
CA SER A 400 18.50 -0.92 -17.19
C SER A 400 17.36 -0.74 -18.20
N LEU A 401 17.37 0.36 -18.95
CA LEU A 401 16.37 0.64 -19.98
C LEU A 401 16.38 -0.39 -21.11
N GLU A 402 17.55 -0.79 -21.62
CA GLU A 402 17.65 -1.81 -22.66
C GLU A 402 17.17 -3.20 -22.19
N ARG A 403 17.40 -3.53 -20.91
CA ARG A 403 16.89 -4.78 -20.34
C ARG A 403 15.36 -4.78 -20.29
N ARG A 404 14.76 -3.63 -19.99
CA ARG A 404 13.31 -3.49 -19.79
C ARG A 404 12.55 -3.26 -21.09
N TYR A 405 13.09 -2.44 -21.98
CA TYR A 405 12.55 -2.09 -23.29
C TYR A 405 13.60 -2.33 -24.37
N PRO A 406 13.79 -3.58 -24.83
CA PRO A 406 14.82 -3.92 -25.80
C PRO A 406 14.72 -3.08 -27.09
N GLY A 407 15.82 -2.44 -27.48
CA GLY A 407 15.93 -1.55 -28.64
C GLY A 407 15.65 -0.06 -28.34
N ILE A 408 15.44 0.31 -27.07
CA ILE A 408 15.17 1.70 -26.67
C ILE A 408 16.32 2.65 -27.01
N TYR A 409 17.58 2.23 -26.85
CA TYR A 409 18.75 3.05 -27.17
C TYR A 409 18.83 3.32 -28.68
N GLU A 410 18.55 2.31 -29.50
CA GLU A 410 18.52 2.46 -30.96
C GLU A 410 17.40 3.42 -31.39
N HIS A 411 16.22 3.31 -30.78
CA HIS A 411 15.09 4.20 -31.07
C HIS A 411 15.38 5.68 -30.79
N VAL A 412 16.04 5.97 -29.66
CA VAL A 412 16.37 7.36 -29.28
C VAL A 412 17.64 7.88 -29.94
N SER A 413 18.39 7.02 -30.64
CA SER A 413 19.60 7.44 -31.35
C SER A 413 19.26 8.37 -32.53
N PRO A 414 20.14 9.33 -32.86
CA PRO A 414 19.94 10.19 -34.01
C PRO A 414 19.97 9.36 -35.31
N GLY A 415 19.03 9.64 -36.22
CA GLY A 415 19.02 9.04 -37.54
C GLY A 415 20.15 9.57 -38.44
N ALA A 416 20.22 9.08 -39.68
CA ALA A 416 21.29 9.40 -40.64
C ALA A 416 21.47 10.90 -40.98
N ARG A 417 20.52 11.76 -40.61
CA ARG A 417 20.58 13.23 -40.77
C ARG A 417 20.68 13.97 -39.43
N ASN A 418 21.15 13.32 -38.38
CA ASN A 418 21.24 13.84 -37.01
C ASN A 418 19.90 14.31 -36.42
N GLY A 419 18.78 13.76 -36.89
CA GLY A 419 17.45 14.06 -36.37
C GLY A 419 16.97 12.97 -35.42
N TYR A 420 16.22 13.37 -34.39
CA TYR A 420 15.59 12.47 -33.41
C TYR A 420 14.15 12.14 -33.79
N SER A 421 13.69 10.95 -33.37
CA SER A 421 12.30 10.52 -33.57
C SER A 421 11.33 11.43 -32.79
N SER A 422 10.16 11.72 -33.36
CA SER A 422 9.03 12.34 -32.63
C SER A 422 8.15 11.32 -31.90
N GLU A 423 8.43 10.04 -32.04
CA GLU A 423 7.67 8.98 -31.36
C GLU A 423 8.38 8.56 -30.07
N PRO A 424 7.63 8.22 -29.01
CA PRO A 424 8.23 7.59 -27.84
C PRO A 424 8.79 6.20 -28.21
N PRO A 425 9.79 5.68 -27.47
CA PRO A 425 10.25 4.32 -27.65
C PRO A 425 9.14 3.27 -27.52
N ARG A 426 9.32 2.13 -28.18
CA ARG A 426 8.32 1.06 -28.15
C ARG A 426 8.05 0.57 -26.72
N GLY A 427 6.77 0.52 -26.33
CA GLY A 427 6.35 0.08 -25.00
C GLY A 427 6.33 1.19 -23.94
N THR A 428 6.76 2.41 -24.30
CA THR A 428 6.75 3.57 -23.40
C THR A 428 5.94 4.72 -23.98
N THR A 429 5.73 5.75 -23.18
CA THR A 429 5.22 7.05 -23.63
C THR A 429 5.92 8.17 -22.88
N TRP A 430 5.98 9.34 -23.50
CA TRP A 430 6.30 10.58 -22.83
C TRP A 430 5.03 11.16 -22.22
N HIS A 431 5.00 11.26 -20.89
CA HIS A 431 3.92 11.82 -20.12
C HIS A 431 4.22 13.27 -19.78
N HIS A 432 3.32 14.20 -20.13
CA HIS A 432 3.37 15.57 -19.64
C HIS A 432 2.88 15.61 -18.19
N ALA A 433 3.82 15.72 -17.27
CA ALA A 433 3.55 15.68 -15.84
C ALA A 433 2.90 16.96 -15.30
N ASN A 434 2.45 16.92 -14.04
CA ASN A 434 1.83 18.08 -13.41
C ASN A 434 2.83 19.20 -13.12
N GLN A 435 4.11 18.86 -12.93
CA GLN A 435 5.19 19.85 -12.84
C GLN A 435 5.40 20.55 -14.19
N PRO A 436 5.40 21.90 -14.24
CA PRO A 436 5.60 22.65 -15.48
C PRO A 436 6.85 22.25 -16.28
N GLY A 437 6.63 21.88 -17.54
CA GLY A 437 7.67 21.51 -18.49
C GLY A 437 8.31 20.13 -18.29
N SER A 438 7.83 19.33 -17.33
CA SER A 438 8.37 17.99 -17.06
C SER A 438 7.78 16.96 -18.02
N LEU A 439 8.62 16.40 -18.90
CA LEU A 439 8.31 15.22 -19.69
C LEU A 439 8.92 13.98 -19.06
N GLU A 440 8.08 13.00 -18.74
CA GLU A 440 8.48 11.80 -18.03
C GLU A 440 8.30 10.56 -18.90
N LEU A 441 9.35 9.77 -19.06
CA LEU A 441 9.30 8.50 -19.76
C LEU A 441 8.67 7.46 -18.84
N VAL A 442 7.53 6.91 -19.24
CA VAL A 442 6.74 5.98 -18.44
C VAL A 442 6.24 4.82 -19.28
N ASP A 443 5.81 3.72 -18.66
CA ASP A 443 5.28 2.56 -19.37
C ASP A 443 3.96 2.90 -20.09
N PHE A 444 3.83 2.55 -21.37
CA PHE A 444 2.68 2.91 -22.19
C PHE A 444 1.38 2.24 -21.71
N GLU A 445 1.43 0.93 -21.48
CA GLU A 445 0.24 0.18 -21.06
C GLU A 445 -0.20 0.62 -19.66
N HIS A 446 0.76 0.94 -18.80
CA HIS A 446 0.46 1.53 -17.50
C HIS A 446 -0.19 2.92 -17.63
N HIS A 447 0.39 3.83 -18.41
CA HIS A 447 -0.18 5.16 -18.63
C HIS A 447 -1.59 5.12 -19.22
N ARG A 448 -1.80 4.23 -20.21
CA ARG A 448 -3.09 4.04 -20.87
C ARG A 448 -4.14 3.47 -19.92
N LYS A 449 -3.79 2.44 -19.15
CA LYS A 449 -4.71 1.74 -18.25
C LYS A 449 -5.02 2.53 -16.97
N TYR A 450 -4.04 3.28 -16.45
CA TYR A 450 -4.13 3.97 -15.15
C TYR A 450 -4.07 5.51 -15.27
N SER A 451 -4.69 6.08 -16.30
CA SER A 451 -4.61 7.51 -16.63
C SER A 451 -4.95 8.48 -15.47
N LYS A 452 -5.78 8.09 -14.51
CA LYS A 452 -6.10 8.90 -13.31
C LYS A 452 -4.95 9.04 -12.32
N ILE A 453 -3.97 8.13 -12.33
CA ILE A 453 -2.76 8.23 -11.51
C ILE A 453 -1.85 9.36 -12.05
N TYR A 454 -1.80 9.46 -13.38
CA TYR A 454 -1.03 10.44 -14.14
C TYR A 454 -1.73 11.81 -14.20
N HIS A 455 -3.06 11.80 -14.30
CA HIS A 455 -3.90 12.99 -14.42
C HIS A 455 -5.04 12.98 -13.38
N PRO A 456 -4.75 13.23 -12.10
CA PRO A 456 -5.71 13.07 -11.00
C PRO A 456 -6.91 14.03 -11.08
N ASP A 457 -6.74 15.21 -11.65
CA ASP A 457 -7.81 16.18 -11.90
C ASP A 457 -8.43 16.05 -13.31
N GLY A 458 -8.06 15.00 -14.06
CA GLY A 458 -8.53 14.75 -15.42
C GLY A 458 -7.96 15.70 -16.48
N THR A 459 -6.99 16.56 -16.13
CA THR A 459 -6.38 17.49 -17.07
C THR A 459 -4.92 17.11 -17.36
N GLY A 460 -4.56 17.08 -18.65
CA GLY A 460 -3.20 16.78 -19.09
C GLY A 460 -2.20 17.85 -18.66
N GLY A 461 -0.96 17.47 -18.29
CA GLY A 461 0.06 18.40 -17.81
C GLY A 461 0.33 19.56 -18.78
N ARG A 462 0.36 19.29 -20.09
CA ARG A 462 0.54 20.34 -21.12
C ARG A 462 -0.51 21.45 -21.05
N ASN A 463 -1.76 21.13 -20.70
CA ASN A 463 -2.81 22.14 -20.50
C ASN A 463 -2.51 22.99 -19.26
N LYS A 464 -2.00 22.37 -18.18
CA LYS A 464 -1.62 23.05 -16.93
C LYS A 464 -0.45 24.00 -17.11
N TRP A 465 0.47 23.68 -18.03
CA TRP A 465 1.63 24.51 -18.32
C TRP A 465 1.30 25.75 -19.18
N GLY A 466 0.05 25.90 -19.64
CA GLY A 466 -0.37 26.94 -20.57
C GLY A 466 -0.06 26.64 -22.04
N GLY A 467 0.32 25.39 -22.36
CA GLY A 467 0.65 24.93 -23.71
C GLY A 467 -0.48 24.23 -24.48
N GLY A 468 -1.62 24.01 -23.81
CA GLY A 468 -2.81 23.41 -24.39
C GLY A 468 -3.57 24.38 -25.29
N SER A 469 -3.97 23.95 -26.49
CA SER A 469 -5.00 24.65 -27.24
C SER A 469 -6.32 24.54 -26.46
N GLY A 470 -6.93 25.68 -26.11
CA GLY A 470 -8.20 25.73 -25.38
C GLY A 470 -9.24 24.76 -25.94
N CYS A 471 -10.07 24.22 -25.03
CA CYS A 471 -11.09 23.21 -25.30
C CYS A 471 -11.84 23.45 -26.63
N ARG A 472 -11.91 22.41 -27.46
CA ARG A 472 -13.00 22.28 -28.44
C ARG A 472 -14.17 21.56 -27.78
#